data_AF-A0A382IQY8-F1
#
_entry.id   AF-A0A382IQY8-F1
#
_cell.length_a   1.000
_cell.length_b   1.000
_cell.length_c   1.000
_cell.angle_alpha   90.00
_cell.angle_beta   90.00
_cell.angle_gamma   90.00
#
_symmetry.space_group_name_H-M   'P 1'
#
loop_
_entity.id
_entity.type
_entity.pdbx_description
1 polymer ?
#
loop_
_entity_poly.entity_id
_entity_poly.type
_entity_poly.pdbx_seq_one_letter_code
_entity_poly.pdbx_strand_id
1 'polypeptide(L)'
;MEIDNLDIAASIGSDEFGETETWNMSLYDQLTSLEGRINRLRYILLHILSLIGAVVYAVIIGIATFWLPEPIWTIVLTLLLLPVYYISYALVVKRLQDTGRGDGWITYAQIGVGLNIIYSLTPLGSEIELYMGILVTLVMLPLGIVCLFYRGDSGPNKFGPDPIP
;
A
#
# COMPACT_ATOMS: atom_id res chain seq x y z
N MET A 1 -20.73 45.28 26.66
CA MET A 1 -20.94 43.90 26.19
C MET A 1 -19.98 43.07 27.01
N GLU A 2 -20.46 42.60 28.16
CA GLU A 2 -19.67 41.91 29.18
C GLU A 2 -19.64 40.44 28.74
N ILE A 3 -18.44 39.95 28.39
CA ILE A 3 -18.27 38.56 27.95
C ILE A 3 -18.36 37.73 29.23
N ASP A 4 -19.44 36.97 29.36
CA ASP A 4 -19.72 36.17 30.55
C ASP A 4 -18.63 35.08 30.68
N ASN A 5 -18.08 34.92 31.88
CA ASN A 5 -17.07 33.88 32.14
C ASN A 5 -17.64 32.46 31.93
N LEU A 6 -18.98 32.33 31.88
CA LEU A 6 -19.68 31.12 31.45
C LEU A 6 -19.43 30.75 29.98
N ASP A 7 -19.34 31.72 29.07
CA ASP A 7 -19.11 31.46 27.64
C ASP A 7 -17.67 30.96 27.39
N ILE A 8 -16.72 31.45 28.20
CA ILE A 8 -15.32 30.99 28.18
C ILE A 8 -15.23 29.57 28.75
N ALA A 9 -15.92 29.28 29.86
CA ALA A 9 -15.96 27.94 30.44
C ALA A 9 -16.65 26.91 29.53
N ALA A 10 -17.70 27.31 28.79
CA ALA A 10 -18.35 26.48 27.79
C ALA A 10 -17.46 26.20 26.57
N SER A 11 -16.58 27.14 26.18
CA SER A 11 -15.59 26.90 25.11
C SER A 11 -14.43 25.98 25.52
N ILE A 12 -14.24 25.75 26.82
CA ILE A 12 -13.15 24.89 27.35
C ILE A 12 -13.68 23.49 27.70
N GLY A 13 -15.01 23.29 27.72
CA GLY A 13 -15.67 22.07 28.21
C GLY A 13 -16.20 21.11 27.16
N SER A 14 -15.86 21.26 25.88
CA SER A 14 -16.33 20.35 24.80
C SER A 14 -15.23 19.58 24.07
N ASP A 15 -13.97 19.72 24.48
CA ASP A 15 -12.95 18.74 24.15
C ASP A 15 -13.12 17.55 25.12
N GLU A 16 -14.22 16.82 24.96
CA GLU A 16 -14.19 15.40 25.29
C GLU A 16 -12.97 14.84 24.55
N PHE A 17 -11.92 14.52 25.31
CA PHE A 17 -10.79 13.77 24.82
C PHE A 17 -11.37 12.57 24.07
N GLY A 18 -11.34 12.67 22.75
CA GLY A 18 -12.02 11.73 21.87
C GLY A 18 -11.69 10.33 22.33
N GLU A 19 -12.74 9.51 22.48
CA GLU A 19 -12.60 8.07 22.66
C GLU A 19 -11.40 7.64 21.84
N THR A 20 -10.36 7.11 22.49
CA THR A 20 -9.13 6.70 21.80
C THR A 20 -9.57 5.71 20.72
N GLU A 21 -9.69 6.18 19.48
CA GLU A 21 -10.19 5.35 18.39
C GLU A 21 -9.31 4.11 18.37
N THR A 22 -9.92 2.96 18.61
CA THR A 22 -9.15 1.72 18.67
C THR A 22 -8.92 1.27 17.25
N TRP A 23 -7.69 0.86 16.94
CA TRP A 23 -7.40 0.34 15.62
C TRP A 23 -8.24 -0.92 15.38
N ASN A 24 -9.15 -0.85 14.41
CA ASN A 24 -10.01 -1.94 14.02
C ASN A 24 -10.20 -1.92 12.50
N MET A 25 -9.42 -2.75 11.80
CA MET A 25 -9.53 -2.91 10.35
C MET A 25 -9.78 -4.36 10.00
N SER A 26 -10.78 -4.63 9.17
CA SER A 26 -11.01 -5.97 8.65
C SER A 26 -9.87 -6.39 7.71
N LEU A 27 -9.71 -7.70 7.48
CA LEU A 27 -8.73 -8.19 6.49
C LEU A 27 -9.02 -7.64 5.08
N TYR A 28 -10.31 -7.49 4.75
CA TYR A 28 -10.73 -6.91 3.48
C TYR A 28 -10.18 -5.48 3.35
N ASP A 29 -10.44 -4.61 4.33
CA ASP A 29 -9.96 -3.22 4.32
C ASP A 29 -8.44 -3.15 4.30
N GLN A 30 -7.77 -4.07 5.01
CA GLN A 30 -6.31 -4.16 5.00
C GLN A 30 -5.75 -4.46 3.59
N LEU A 31 -6.47 -5.19 2.74
CA LEU A 31 -6.02 -5.56 1.39
C LEU A 31 -6.55 -4.62 0.30
N THR A 32 -7.72 -4.00 0.48
CA THR A 32 -8.42 -3.27 -0.58
C THR A 32 -8.55 -1.77 -0.34
N SER A 33 -8.50 -1.30 0.91
CA SER A 33 -8.57 0.14 1.22
C SER A 33 -7.19 0.80 1.13
N LEU A 34 -7.17 2.07 0.75
CA LEU A 34 -5.98 2.94 0.79
C LEU A 34 -5.92 3.80 2.07
N GLU A 35 -6.90 3.64 2.95
CA GLU A 35 -7.02 4.39 4.20
C GLU A 35 -6.60 3.53 5.40
N GLY A 36 -6.22 4.21 6.47
CA GLY A 36 -5.78 3.56 7.70
C GLY A 36 -4.28 3.32 7.74
N ARG A 37 -3.85 2.54 8.74
CA ARG A 37 -2.43 2.30 9.02
C ARG A 37 -2.20 0.85 9.29
N ILE A 38 -1.04 0.33 8.88
CA ILE A 38 -0.60 -1.01 9.28
C ILE A 38 0.80 -0.96 9.85
N ASN A 39 0.95 -1.58 11.02
CA ASN A 39 2.25 -1.70 11.66
C ASN A 39 3.19 -2.58 10.82
N ARG A 40 4.49 -2.47 11.07
CA ARG A 40 5.53 -3.18 10.31
C ARG A 40 5.34 -4.70 10.30
N LEU A 41 4.96 -5.30 11.42
CA LEU A 41 4.80 -6.76 11.52
C LEU A 41 3.63 -7.25 10.66
N ARG A 42 2.48 -6.59 10.77
CA ARG A 42 1.29 -6.86 9.94
C ARG A 42 1.59 -6.63 8.47
N TYR A 43 2.31 -5.55 8.12
CA TYR A 43 2.77 -5.30 6.76
C TYR A 43 3.58 -6.48 6.21
N ILE A 44 4.62 -6.94 6.92
CA ILE A 44 5.47 -8.06 6.47
C ILE A 44 4.63 -9.33 6.31
N LEU A 45 3.80 -9.65 7.29
CA LEU A 45 2.93 -10.84 7.25
C LEU A 45 1.99 -10.81 6.04
N LEU A 46 1.26 -9.71 5.86
CA LEU A 46 0.32 -9.57 4.74
C LEU A 46 1.04 -9.55 3.39
N HIS A 47 2.23 -8.98 3.30
CA HIS A 47 3.01 -8.98 2.08
C HIS A 47 3.47 -10.39 1.70
N ILE A 48 3.92 -11.20 2.67
CA ILE A 48 4.27 -12.61 2.46
C ILE A 48 3.04 -13.42 2.05
N LEU A 49 1.90 -13.25 2.74
CA LEU A 49 0.65 -13.95 2.39
C LEU A 49 0.15 -13.55 1.00
N SER A 50 0.23 -12.26 0.67
CA SER A 50 -0.14 -11.75 -0.65
C SER A 50 0.79 -12.28 -1.73
N LEU A 51 2.10 -12.42 -1.46
CA LEU A 51 3.05 -13.02 -2.40
C LEU A 51 2.72 -14.49 -2.68
N ILE A 52 2.43 -15.28 -1.64
CA ILE A 52 2.02 -16.69 -1.80
C ILE A 52 0.73 -16.77 -2.63
N GLY A 53 -0.29 -15.98 -2.27
CA GLY A 53 -1.55 -15.91 -3.01
C GLY A 53 -1.36 -15.46 -4.46
N ALA A 54 -0.48 -14.48 -4.69
CA ALA A 54 -0.14 -13.99 -6.02
C ALA A 54 0.52 -15.05 -6.89
N VAL A 55 1.46 -15.85 -6.35
CA VAL A 55 2.08 -16.97 -7.07
C VAL A 55 1.04 -18.01 -7.47
N VAL A 56 0.18 -18.42 -6.54
CA VAL A 56 -0.90 -19.38 -6.83
C VAL A 56 -1.84 -18.83 -7.90
N TYR A 57 -2.25 -17.58 -7.76
CA TYR A 57 -3.11 -16.89 -8.72
C TYR A 57 -2.45 -16.80 -10.11
N ALA A 58 -1.18 -16.40 -10.17
CA ALA A 58 -0.39 -16.29 -11.40
C ALA A 58 -0.25 -17.63 -12.13
N VAL A 59 -0.05 -18.74 -11.41
CA VAL A 59 -0.01 -20.08 -12.00
C VAL A 59 -1.37 -20.46 -12.61
N ILE A 60 -2.47 -20.21 -11.89
CA ILE A 60 -3.82 -20.51 -12.38
C ILE A 60 -4.12 -19.73 -13.66
N ILE A 61 -3.90 -18.41 -13.67
CA ILE A 61 -4.15 -17.58 -14.85
C ILE A 61 -3.19 -17.92 -15.99
N GLY A 62 -1.93 -18.27 -15.69
CA GLY A 62 -0.96 -18.70 -16.68
C GLY A 62 -1.41 -19.97 -17.40
N ILE A 63 -1.87 -20.98 -16.67
CA ILE A 63 -2.46 -22.20 -17.23
C ILE A 63 -3.77 -21.92 -17.98
N ALA A 64 -4.55 -20.93 -17.55
CA ALA A 64 -5.79 -20.58 -18.26
C ALA A 64 -5.55 -19.83 -19.58
N THR A 65 -4.38 -19.19 -19.75
CA THR A 65 -4.11 -18.24 -20.84
C THR A 65 -2.93 -18.60 -21.75
N PHE A 66 -2.11 -19.62 -21.41
CA PHE A 66 -0.89 -19.97 -22.16
C PHE A 66 -1.10 -20.30 -23.66
N TRP A 67 -2.34 -20.60 -24.06
CA TRP A 67 -2.70 -20.91 -25.44
C TRP A 67 -2.82 -19.65 -26.32
N LEU A 68 -2.79 -18.45 -25.73
CA LEU A 68 -2.81 -17.19 -26.46
C LEU A 68 -1.46 -16.93 -27.14
N PRO A 69 -1.45 -16.37 -28.36
CA PRO A 69 -0.21 -15.99 -29.03
C PRO A 69 0.37 -14.70 -28.43
N GLU A 70 1.67 -14.48 -28.58
CA GLU A 70 2.28 -13.18 -28.29
C GLU A 70 1.91 -12.13 -29.35
N PRO A 71 1.73 -10.85 -28.99
CA PRO A 71 1.86 -10.26 -27.64
C PRO A 71 0.56 -10.32 -26.80
N ILE A 72 -0.50 -10.97 -27.30
CA ILE A 72 -1.82 -10.99 -26.67
C ILE A 72 -1.75 -11.67 -25.30
N TRP A 73 -1.00 -12.76 -25.18
CA TRP A 73 -0.80 -13.46 -23.91
C TRP A 73 -0.23 -12.53 -22.84
N THR A 74 0.87 -11.83 -23.13
CA THR A 74 1.51 -10.86 -22.22
C THR A 74 0.55 -9.77 -21.77
N ILE A 75 -0.22 -9.20 -22.69
CA ILE A 75 -1.19 -8.13 -22.38
C ILE A 75 -2.30 -8.65 -21.47
N VAL A 76 -2.91 -9.80 -21.82
CA VAL A 76 -4.00 -10.40 -21.04
C VAL A 76 -3.51 -10.80 -19.65
N LEU A 77 -2.32 -11.43 -19.56
CA LEU A 77 -1.73 -11.82 -18.29
C LEU A 77 -1.48 -10.61 -17.39
N THR A 78 -0.93 -9.52 -17.93
CA THR A 78 -0.68 -8.28 -17.18
C THR A 78 -1.98 -7.67 -16.67
N LEU A 79 -3.04 -7.62 -17.50
CA LEU A 79 -4.35 -7.12 -17.08
C LEU A 79 -4.96 -7.95 -15.95
N LEU A 80 -4.84 -9.28 -16.02
CA LEU A 80 -5.32 -10.18 -14.96
C LEU A 80 -4.52 -10.03 -13.67
N LEU A 81 -3.26 -9.59 -13.72
CA LEU A 81 -2.43 -9.34 -12.54
C LEU A 81 -2.65 -7.97 -11.87
N LEU A 82 -3.47 -7.08 -12.46
CA LEU A 82 -3.78 -5.77 -11.86
C LEU A 82 -4.29 -5.83 -10.41
N PRO A 83 -5.17 -6.77 -10.01
CA PRO A 83 -5.58 -6.91 -8.62
C PRO A 83 -4.40 -7.21 -7.67
N VAL A 84 -3.40 -7.97 -8.12
CA VAL A 84 -2.20 -8.28 -7.33
C VAL A 84 -1.36 -7.01 -7.11
N TYR A 85 -1.13 -6.22 -8.16
CA TYR A 85 -0.43 -4.94 -8.04
C TYR A 85 -1.17 -3.98 -7.10
N TYR A 86 -2.51 -3.94 -7.21
CA TYR A 86 -3.33 -3.09 -6.35
C TYR A 86 -3.23 -3.49 -4.87
N ILE A 87 -3.31 -4.78 -4.53
CA ILE A 87 -3.18 -5.24 -3.14
C ILE A 87 -1.79 -4.89 -2.59
N SER A 88 -0.73 -5.15 -3.37
CA SER A 88 0.64 -4.79 -2.97
C SER A 88 0.78 -3.28 -2.71
N TYR A 89 0.22 -2.46 -3.61
CA TYR A 89 0.16 -1.01 -3.46
C TYR A 89 -0.60 -0.57 -2.21
N ALA A 90 -1.79 -1.13 -1.96
CA ALA A 90 -2.60 -0.79 -0.80
C ALA A 90 -1.87 -1.08 0.52
N LEU A 91 -1.09 -2.16 0.59
CA LEU A 91 -0.23 -2.46 1.74
C LEU A 91 0.90 -1.44 1.91
N VAL A 92 1.58 -1.08 0.82
CA VAL A 92 2.65 -0.07 0.84
C VAL A 92 2.11 1.28 1.29
N VAL A 93 0.97 1.73 0.77
CA VAL A 93 0.34 3.01 1.16
C VAL A 93 0.06 3.06 2.65
N LYS A 94 -0.60 2.05 3.22
CA LYS A 94 -0.90 1.99 4.65
C LYS A 94 0.36 1.90 5.52
N ARG A 95 1.42 1.27 5.01
CA ARG A 95 2.72 1.24 5.68
C ARG A 95 3.40 2.60 5.66
N LEU A 96 3.34 3.33 4.54
CA LEU A 96 3.84 4.70 4.44
C LEU A 96 3.08 5.64 5.38
N GLN A 97 1.75 5.56 5.38
CA GLN A 97 0.85 6.29 6.28
C GLN A 97 1.16 6.00 7.76
N ASP A 98 1.51 4.75 8.10
CA ASP A 98 1.93 4.42 9.47
C ASP A 98 3.21 5.15 9.89
N THR A 99 4.10 5.49 8.96
CA THR A 99 5.34 6.22 9.24
C THR A 99 5.22 7.75 9.04
N GLY A 100 3.99 8.26 8.99
CA GLY A 100 3.69 9.68 8.75
C GLY A 100 3.95 10.14 7.31
N ARG A 101 4.32 9.24 6.40
CA ARG A 101 4.71 9.54 5.01
C ARG A 101 3.51 9.47 4.08
N GLY A 102 2.79 10.58 3.96
CA GLY A 102 1.70 10.75 2.99
C GLY A 102 2.14 11.26 1.62
N ASP A 103 1.18 11.83 0.90
CA ASP A 103 1.33 12.70 -0.27
C ASP A 103 2.41 12.24 -1.27
N GLY A 104 3.58 12.90 -1.29
CA GLY A 104 4.66 12.61 -2.24
C GLY A 104 5.15 11.15 -2.22
N TRP A 105 5.14 10.50 -1.05
CA TRP A 105 5.52 9.08 -0.95
C TRP A 105 4.47 8.14 -1.55
N ILE A 106 3.19 8.50 -1.45
CA ILE A 106 2.10 7.76 -2.09
C ILE A 106 2.20 7.93 -3.61
N THR A 107 2.45 9.14 -4.09
CA THR A 107 2.70 9.40 -5.53
C THR A 107 3.91 8.62 -6.03
N TYR A 108 4.99 8.56 -5.24
CA TYR A 108 6.16 7.74 -5.57
C TYR A 108 5.83 6.25 -5.65
N ALA A 109 5.00 5.73 -4.74
CA ALA A 109 4.50 4.36 -4.81
C ALA A 109 3.65 4.10 -6.07
N GLN A 110 2.80 5.06 -6.49
CA GLN A 110 2.04 4.96 -7.73
C GLN A 110 2.95 4.87 -8.96
N ILE A 111 4.01 5.68 -9.01
CA ILE A 111 5.03 5.61 -10.09
C ILE A 111 5.68 4.23 -10.09
N GLY A 112 6.06 3.70 -8.93
CA GLY A 112 6.62 2.35 -8.79
C GLY A 112 5.68 1.26 -9.31
N VAL A 113 4.38 1.36 -9.01
CA VAL A 113 3.36 0.43 -9.54
C VAL A 113 3.23 0.55 -11.06
N GLY A 114 3.16 1.78 -11.59
CA GLY A 114 3.12 2.00 -13.04
C GLY A 114 4.32 1.41 -13.76
N LEU A 115 5.53 1.57 -13.21
CA LEU A 115 6.74 0.97 -13.77
C LEU A 115 6.73 -0.57 -13.70
N ASN A 116 6.19 -1.16 -12.63
CA ASN A 116 6.02 -2.62 -12.55
C ASN A 116 5.07 -3.15 -13.63
N ILE A 117 3.97 -2.44 -13.89
CA ILE A 117 3.03 -2.79 -14.98
C ILE A 117 3.73 -2.69 -16.33
N ILE A 118 4.49 -1.63 -16.59
CA ILE A 118 5.25 -1.48 -17.84
C ILE A 118 6.30 -2.59 -17.98
N TYR A 119 7.01 -2.92 -16.89
CA TYR A 119 7.97 -4.02 -16.87
C TYR A 119 7.29 -5.36 -17.23
N SER A 120 6.10 -5.63 -16.70
CA SER A 120 5.38 -6.87 -17.02
C SER A 120 4.85 -6.95 -18.45
N LEU A 121 4.85 -5.84 -19.19
CA LEU A 121 4.57 -5.81 -20.63
C LEU A 121 5.83 -5.99 -21.49
N THR A 122 7.02 -6.08 -20.88
CA THR A 122 8.26 -6.29 -21.64
C THR A 122 8.36 -7.74 -22.14
N PRO A 123 8.90 -7.98 -23.36
CA PRO A 123 9.09 -9.33 -23.85
C PRO A 123 10.10 -10.10 -22.99
N LEU A 124 9.72 -11.30 -22.56
CA LEU A 124 10.59 -12.17 -21.76
C LEU A 124 11.89 -12.52 -22.52
N GLY A 125 13.02 -12.43 -21.83
CA GLY A 125 14.38 -12.68 -22.33
C GLY A 125 15.00 -11.54 -23.13
N SER A 126 14.37 -10.37 -23.19
CA SER A 126 14.86 -9.23 -23.98
C SER A 126 15.79 -8.30 -23.17
N GLU A 127 16.66 -7.55 -23.86
CA GLU A 127 17.49 -6.52 -23.22
C GLU A 127 16.63 -5.43 -22.54
N ILE A 128 15.47 -5.11 -23.11
CA ILE A 128 14.55 -4.13 -22.53
C ILE A 128 13.95 -4.62 -21.21
N GLU A 129 13.67 -5.92 -21.07
CA GLU A 129 13.26 -6.52 -19.79
C GLU A 129 14.35 -6.32 -18.73
N LEU A 130 15.62 -6.59 -19.08
CA LEU A 130 16.74 -6.40 -18.16
C LEU A 130 16.86 -4.94 -17.68
N TYR A 131 16.85 -3.98 -18.61
CA TYR A 131 16.95 -2.56 -18.25
C TYR A 131 15.77 -2.08 -17.42
N MET A 132 14.56 -2.50 -17.77
CA MET A 132 13.35 -2.17 -17.00
C MET A 132 13.38 -2.81 -15.62
N GLY A 133 13.87 -4.05 -15.48
CA GLY A 133 14.02 -4.72 -14.18
C GLY A 133 14.98 -3.98 -13.25
N ILE A 134 16.11 -3.50 -13.78
CA ILE A 134 17.06 -2.67 -13.01
C ILE A 134 16.38 -1.36 -12.58
N LEU A 135 15.71 -0.67 -13.51
CA LEU A 135 15.01 0.58 -13.23
C LEU A 135 13.94 0.42 -12.14
N VAL A 136 13.07 -0.58 -12.28
CA VAL A 136 12.03 -0.90 -11.29
C VAL A 136 12.65 -1.19 -9.94
N THR A 137 13.72 -1.99 -9.89
CA THR A 137 14.41 -2.32 -8.63
C THR A 137 14.94 -1.06 -7.95
N LEU A 138 15.60 -0.17 -8.70
CA LEU A 138 16.15 1.08 -8.17
C LEU A 138 15.05 2.01 -7.64
N VAL A 139 13.89 2.08 -8.31
CA VAL A 139 12.74 2.89 -7.88
C VAL A 139 12.01 2.27 -6.69
N MET A 140 11.91 0.95 -6.60
CA MET A 140 11.21 0.29 -5.49
C MET A 140 12.08 0.18 -4.23
N LEU A 141 13.40 0.26 -4.36
CA LEU A 141 14.33 0.11 -3.24
C LEU A 141 14.09 1.14 -2.10
N PRO A 142 13.91 2.45 -2.36
CA PRO A 142 13.59 3.41 -1.30
C PRO A 142 12.28 3.09 -0.57
N LEU A 143 11.24 2.62 -1.28
CA LEU A 143 9.99 2.18 -0.65
C LEU A 143 10.21 0.97 0.25
N GLY A 144 10.97 -0.02 -0.22
CA GLY A 144 11.35 -1.18 0.58
C GLY A 144 12.09 -0.77 1.85
N ILE A 145 13.06 0.14 1.74
CA ILE A 145 13.83 0.65 2.88
C ILE A 145 12.91 1.32 3.90
N VAL A 146 12.04 2.23 3.45
CA VAL A 146 11.10 2.94 4.32
C VAL A 146 10.14 1.97 5.00
N CYS A 147 9.53 1.06 4.23
CA CYS A 147 8.53 0.13 4.73
C CYS A 147 9.09 -0.88 5.72
N LEU A 148 10.34 -1.34 5.53
CA LEU A 148 10.96 -2.38 6.34
C LEU A 148 11.71 -1.85 7.56
N PHE A 149 12.43 -0.73 7.44
CA PHE A 149 13.36 -0.31 8.51
C PHE A 149 12.84 0.83 9.37
N TYR A 150 11.95 1.69 8.87
CA TYR A 150 11.44 2.80 9.68
C TYR A 150 10.33 2.34 10.62
N ARG A 151 10.33 2.88 11.84
CA ARG A 151 9.24 2.70 12.80
C ARG A 151 8.04 3.55 12.39
N GLY A 152 6.83 3.06 12.68
CA GLY A 152 5.62 3.88 12.60
C GLY A 152 5.57 4.98 13.66
N ASP A 153 4.73 5.97 13.43
CA ASP A 153 4.42 7.01 14.40
C ASP A 153 3.74 6.38 15.62
N SER A 154 4.15 6.80 16.82
CA SER A 154 3.49 6.39 18.06
C SER A 154 2.19 7.19 18.26
N GLY A 155 1.12 6.52 18.67
CA GLY A 155 -0.18 7.13 18.89
C GLY A 155 -0.94 7.43 17.58
N PRO A 156 -2.13 8.04 17.67
CA PRO A 156 -2.92 8.42 16.49
C PRO A 156 -2.17 9.43 15.61
N ASN A 157 -2.34 9.34 14.29
CA ASN A 157 -1.87 10.35 13.34
C ASN A 157 -2.98 10.70 12.34
N LYS A 158 -2.71 11.58 11.37
CA LYS A 158 -3.71 12.05 10.39
C LYS A 158 -4.34 10.95 9.51
N PHE A 159 -3.80 9.73 9.55
CA PHE A 159 -4.28 8.57 8.79
C PHE A 159 -5.03 7.55 9.65
N GLY A 160 -5.20 7.83 10.94
CA GLY A 160 -6.00 7.02 11.85
C GLY A 160 -5.24 6.59 13.11
N PRO A 161 -5.88 5.72 13.91
CA PRO A 161 -5.37 5.30 15.21
C PRO A 161 -4.11 4.45 15.10
N ASP A 162 -3.38 4.33 16.21
CA ASP A 162 -2.16 3.51 16.27
C ASP A 162 -2.51 2.02 16.02
N PRO A 163 -1.92 1.37 15.00
CA PRO A 163 -2.08 -0.08 14.77
C PRO A 163 -1.43 -0.96 15.85
N ILE A 164 -0.91 -0.35 16.92
CA ILE A 164 -0.33 -0.96 18.11
C ILE A 164 -1.07 -0.36 19.32
N PRO A 165 -1.85 -1.15 20.09
CA PRO A 165 -2.21 -0.76 21.46
C PRO A 165 -1.02 -0.88 22.41
#